data_AF-T1AAU1-F1
#
_entry.id   AF-T1AAU1-F1
#
_cell.length_a   1.000
_cell.length_b   1.000
_cell.length_c   1.000
_cell.angle_alpha   90.00
_cell.angle_beta   90.00
_cell.angle_gamma   90.00
#
_symmetry.space_group_name_H-M   'P 1'
#
loop_
_entity.id
_entity.type
_entity.pdbx_description
1 polymer ?
#
loop_
_entity_poly.entity_id
_entity_poly.type
_entity_poly.pdbx_seq_one_letter_code
_entity_poly.pdbx_strand_id
1 'polypeptide(L)'
;AQAPYLDHVNLVDQLQTHHVSWKAYMESLPYPGFTGAVSSDGLYVLKHDPFMLYPDVASSAARADHVVPLSQLQADLASNHVPAFAWISPNLCNDMHGGVYSGSTTCPYASAVSGPDSGPDAQLQSDGNAFLQLWVTAIMHSSAWTGNSAIFITWDEGSYYNYSPYNPVSTAGCCDSPIIPSPQINTSNTSGGDISTGAVYGGGLVPMIVIARDGARRYQNTQPYNHYSLLRTIEANFDLGYLQNAGDSRQV
;
A
#
# COMPACT_ATOMS: atom_id res chain seq x y z
N ALA A 1 -12.66 8.24 13.52
CA ALA A 1 -13.51 7.54 12.55
C ALA A 1 -13.12 8.04 11.16
N GLN A 2 -12.40 7.22 10.39
CA GLN A 2 -11.81 7.58 9.09
C GLN A 2 -12.48 6.83 7.91
N ALA A 3 -13.73 6.35 8.09
CA ALA A 3 -14.58 5.92 6.99
C ALA A 3 -16.03 6.40 7.22
N PRO A 4 -16.76 6.74 6.14
CA PRO A 4 -16.47 6.42 4.74
C PRO A 4 -16.24 7.67 3.84
N TYR A 5 -15.03 7.83 3.30
CA TYR A 5 -14.70 8.96 2.40
C TYR A 5 -14.56 8.57 0.92
N LEU A 6 -14.57 7.28 0.57
CA LEU A 6 -14.33 6.79 -0.81
C LEU A 6 -15.53 6.05 -1.40
N ASP A 7 -16.71 6.68 -1.46
CA ASP A 7 -17.91 6.06 -2.07
C ASP A 7 -17.88 6.12 -3.61
N HIS A 8 -17.01 5.30 -4.21
CA HIS A 8 -16.78 5.23 -5.67
C HIS A 8 -16.46 3.81 -6.12
N VAL A 9 -16.64 3.55 -7.43
CA VAL A 9 -16.19 2.29 -8.05
C VAL A 9 -14.71 2.09 -7.78
N ASN A 10 -14.37 0.89 -7.30
CA ASN A 10 -13.02 0.55 -6.89
C ASN A 10 -12.55 -0.77 -7.50
N LEU A 11 -11.30 -1.14 -7.24
CA LEU A 11 -10.69 -2.34 -7.80
C LEU A 11 -11.43 -3.63 -7.39
N VAL A 12 -12.03 -3.69 -6.19
CA VAL A 12 -12.82 -4.86 -5.75
C VAL A 12 -14.04 -5.06 -6.64
N ASP A 13 -14.72 -3.98 -7.06
CA ASP A 13 -15.85 -4.08 -7.99
C ASP A 13 -15.42 -4.71 -9.32
N GLN A 14 -14.26 -4.28 -9.85
CA GLN A 14 -13.73 -4.80 -11.11
C GLN A 14 -13.32 -6.26 -10.99
N LEU A 15 -12.57 -6.61 -9.94
CA LEU A 15 -12.12 -7.98 -9.68
C LEU A 15 -13.33 -8.93 -9.56
N GLN A 16 -14.36 -8.54 -8.82
CA GLN A 16 -15.57 -9.35 -8.67
C GLN A 16 -16.37 -9.48 -9.98
N THR A 17 -16.51 -8.39 -10.74
CA THR A 17 -17.20 -8.39 -12.04
C THR A 17 -16.51 -9.32 -13.04
N HIS A 18 -15.18 -9.39 -13.02
CA HIS A 18 -14.37 -10.25 -13.89
C HIS A 18 -14.06 -11.63 -13.29
N HIS A 19 -14.68 -11.98 -12.15
CA HIS A 19 -14.44 -13.25 -11.45
C HIS A 19 -12.97 -13.51 -11.09
N VAL A 20 -12.19 -12.46 -10.85
CA VAL A 20 -10.83 -12.54 -10.36
C VAL A 20 -10.88 -12.70 -8.85
N SER A 21 -10.36 -13.82 -8.34
CA SER A 21 -10.27 -14.04 -6.90
C SER A 21 -9.29 -13.05 -6.28
N TRP A 22 -9.65 -12.50 -5.12
CA TRP A 22 -8.84 -11.50 -4.43
C TRP A 22 -8.81 -11.74 -2.92
N LYS A 23 -7.72 -11.32 -2.28
CA LYS A 23 -7.62 -11.25 -0.82
C LYS A 23 -6.60 -10.18 -0.44
N ALA A 24 -6.85 -9.50 0.67
CA ALA A 24 -5.90 -8.57 1.26
C ALA A 24 -5.42 -9.12 2.61
N TYR A 25 -4.12 -9.21 2.79
CA TYR A 25 -3.46 -9.76 3.95
C TYR A 25 -2.81 -8.64 4.75
N MET A 26 -3.39 -8.33 5.91
CA MET A 26 -2.98 -7.21 6.75
C MET A 26 -2.31 -7.74 8.01
N GLU A 27 -1.05 -7.38 8.24
CA GLU A 27 -0.36 -7.79 9.47
C GLU A 27 -0.98 -7.12 10.70
N SER A 28 -1.09 -7.88 11.80
CA SER A 28 -1.76 -7.46 13.04
C SER A 28 -3.25 -7.09 12.91
N LEU A 29 -3.90 -7.39 11.78
CA LEU A 29 -5.36 -7.32 11.71
C LEU A 29 -5.97 -8.32 12.72
N PRO A 30 -6.88 -7.90 13.61
CA PRO A 30 -7.39 -8.77 14.68
C PRO A 30 -8.18 -9.99 14.17
N TYR A 31 -9.02 -9.79 13.16
CA TYR A 31 -9.88 -10.81 12.54
C TYR A 31 -10.34 -10.34 11.15
N PRO A 32 -10.83 -11.25 10.28
CA PRO A 32 -11.32 -10.87 8.96
C PRO A 32 -12.38 -9.76 9.00
N GLY A 33 -12.25 -8.76 8.14
CA GLY A 33 -13.21 -7.65 8.06
C GLY A 33 -13.25 -6.73 9.26
N PHE A 34 -12.17 -6.67 10.07
CA PHE A 34 -12.07 -5.71 11.17
C PHE A 34 -12.20 -4.26 10.68
N THR A 35 -13.21 -3.55 11.18
CA THR A 35 -13.55 -2.17 10.79
C THR A 35 -13.01 -1.10 11.74
N GLY A 36 -12.27 -1.50 12.78
CA GLY A 36 -11.70 -0.58 13.75
C GLY A 36 -10.52 0.21 13.18
N ALA A 37 -10.29 1.40 13.73
CA ALA A 37 -9.20 2.27 13.26
C ALA A 37 -7.80 1.74 13.62
N VAL A 38 -7.67 1.03 14.75
CA VAL A 38 -6.41 0.51 15.28
C VAL A 38 -6.68 -0.82 16.01
N SER A 39 -5.78 -1.80 15.91
CA SER A 39 -5.82 -3.03 16.71
C SER A 39 -5.50 -2.78 18.19
N SER A 40 -5.83 -3.72 19.07
CA SER A 40 -5.60 -3.59 20.52
C SER A 40 -4.12 -3.50 20.91
N ASP A 41 -3.23 -4.08 20.11
CA ASP A 41 -1.76 -3.97 20.27
C ASP A 41 -1.20 -2.68 19.64
N GLY A 42 -2.03 -1.91 18.94
CA GLY A 42 -1.63 -0.66 18.32
C GLY A 42 -0.87 -0.80 17.01
N LEU A 43 -0.73 -2.01 16.45
CA LEU A 43 0.16 -2.29 15.31
C LEU A 43 -0.53 -2.24 13.94
N TYR A 44 -1.79 -2.66 13.84
CA TYR A 44 -2.61 -2.44 12.65
C TYR A 44 -3.25 -1.07 12.73
N VAL A 45 -3.24 -0.34 11.60
CA VAL A 45 -3.88 0.96 11.45
C VAL A 45 -4.68 1.01 10.14
N LEU A 46 -5.94 1.42 10.24
CA LEU A 46 -6.87 1.47 9.10
C LEU A 46 -6.34 2.32 7.92
N LYS A 47 -5.50 3.32 8.20
CA LYS A 47 -4.90 4.15 7.14
C LYS A 47 -4.02 3.37 6.15
N HIS A 48 -3.49 2.20 6.53
CA HIS A 48 -2.68 1.33 5.65
C HIS A 48 -3.50 0.17 5.04
N ASP A 49 -4.83 0.17 5.24
CA ASP A 49 -5.77 -0.78 4.67
C ASP A 49 -6.66 -0.08 3.64
N PRO A 50 -6.25 -0.05 2.35
CA PRO A 50 -6.98 0.69 1.34
C PRO A 50 -8.36 0.11 1.04
N PHE A 51 -8.66 -1.13 1.46
CA PHE A 51 -9.92 -1.80 1.17
C PHE A 51 -10.99 -1.39 2.18
N MET A 52 -10.66 -1.40 3.48
CA MET A 52 -11.61 -1.06 4.54
C MET A 52 -11.95 0.44 4.60
N LEU A 53 -11.28 1.29 3.80
CA LEU A 53 -11.65 2.70 3.58
C LEU A 53 -12.85 2.88 2.64
N TYR A 54 -13.15 1.88 1.81
CA TYR A 54 -14.30 1.89 0.89
C TYR A 54 -15.57 1.42 1.62
N PRO A 55 -16.64 2.24 1.69
CA PRO A 55 -17.88 1.86 2.37
C PRO A 55 -18.53 0.58 1.83
N ASP A 56 -18.51 0.36 0.52
CA ASP A 56 -19.07 -0.83 -0.13
C ASP A 56 -18.32 -2.12 0.25
N VAL A 57 -17.01 -2.02 0.54
CA VAL A 57 -16.22 -3.13 1.09
C VAL A 57 -16.50 -3.29 2.57
N ALA A 58 -16.33 -2.23 3.37
CA ALA A 58 -16.42 -2.28 4.83
C ALA A 58 -17.82 -2.64 5.36
N SER A 59 -18.88 -2.28 4.64
CA SER A 59 -20.27 -2.59 5.01
C SER A 59 -20.79 -3.94 4.48
N SER A 60 -20.04 -4.60 3.60
CA SER A 60 -20.40 -5.89 3.02
C SER A 60 -19.56 -6.99 3.65
N ALA A 61 -20.16 -7.83 4.51
CA ALA A 61 -19.45 -8.95 5.13
C ALA A 61 -18.77 -9.85 4.07
N ALA A 62 -19.45 -10.10 2.94
CA ALA A 62 -18.91 -10.89 1.85
C ALA A 62 -17.67 -10.27 1.17
N ARG A 63 -17.45 -8.95 1.26
CA ARG A 63 -16.22 -8.28 0.79
C ARG A 63 -15.21 -8.13 1.92
N ALA A 64 -15.65 -7.68 3.10
CA ALA A 64 -14.81 -7.48 4.26
C ALA A 64 -14.11 -8.78 4.72
N ASP A 65 -14.75 -9.95 4.57
CA ASP A 65 -14.16 -11.25 4.91
C ASP A 65 -12.95 -11.63 4.02
N HIS A 66 -12.73 -10.93 2.90
CA HIS A 66 -11.52 -11.06 2.08
C HIS A 66 -10.35 -10.19 2.57
N VAL A 67 -10.56 -9.34 3.57
CA VAL A 67 -9.50 -8.59 4.25
C VAL A 67 -9.17 -9.35 5.53
N VAL A 68 -8.01 -9.99 5.58
CA VAL A 68 -7.67 -11.01 6.58
C VAL A 68 -6.36 -10.73 7.31
N PRO A 69 -6.15 -11.31 8.50
CA PRO A 69 -4.84 -11.31 9.15
C PRO A 69 -3.78 -11.96 8.25
N LEU A 70 -2.60 -11.34 8.14
CA LEU A 70 -1.49 -11.84 7.32
C LEU A 70 -1.06 -13.27 7.67
N SER A 71 -1.28 -13.73 8.90
CA SER A 71 -1.03 -15.11 9.31
C SER A 71 -1.78 -16.14 8.46
N GLN A 72 -2.90 -15.77 7.81
CA GLN A 72 -3.61 -16.64 6.87
C GLN A 72 -2.82 -16.94 5.59
N LEU A 73 -1.92 -16.05 5.16
CA LEU A 73 -1.14 -16.24 3.93
C LEU A 73 -0.32 -17.53 3.99
N GLN A 74 0.22 -17.90 5.16
CA GLN A 74 0.96 -19.15 5.31
C GLN A 74 0.08 -20.38 5.03
N ALA A 75 -1.16 -20.39 5.52
CA ALA A 75 -2.10 -21.47 5.27
C ALA A 75 -2.54 -21.54 3.80
N ASP A 76 -2.78 -20.37 3.19
CA ASP A 76 -3.14 -20.28 1.77
C ASP A 76 -2.00 -20.76 0.86
N LEU A 77 -0.76 -20.38 1.16
CA LEU A 77 0.44 -20.86 0.45
C LEU A 77 0.63 -22.37 0.61
N ALA A 78 0.46 -22.90 1.82
CA ALA A 78 0.63 -24.32 2.11
C ALA A 78 -0.45 -25.20 1.45
N SER A 79 -1.67 -24.66 1.30
CA SER A 79 -2.80 -25.37 0.69
C SER A 79 -3.03 -25.03 -0.79
N ASN A 80 -2.22 -24.14 -1.37
CA ASN A 80 -2.37 -23.64 -2.73
C ASN A 80 -3.74 -22.96 -3.01
N HIS A 81 -4.26 -22.23 -2.02
CA HIS A 81 -5.51 -21.43 -2.11
C HIS A 81 -5.23 -19.92 -2.10
N VAL A 82 -4.10 -19.50 -2.68
CA VAL A 82 -3.77 -18.07 -2.85
C VAL A 82 -4.66 -17.49 -3.97
N PRO A 83 -5.25 -16.29 -3.79
CA PRO A 83 -6.05 -15.63 -4.83
C PRO A 83 -5.21 -15.23 -6.05
N ALA A 84 -5.88 -14.94 -7.16
CA ALA A 84 -5.24 -14.38 -8.35
C ALA A 84 -4.65 -12.98 -8.09
N PHE A 85 -5.35 -12.16 -7.28
CA PHE A 85 -4.86 -10.89 -6.78
C PHE A 85 -4.67 -10.93 -5.26
N ALA A 86 -3.44 -10.74 -4.79
CA ALA A 86 -3.10 -10.67 -3.37
C ALA A 86 -2.50 -9.31 -3.04
N TRP A 87 -3.05 -8.64 -2.03
CA TRP A 87 -2.45 -7.45 -1.43
C TRP A 87 -1.86 -7.80 -0.06
N ILE A 88 -0.67 -7.30 0.27
CA ILE A 88 -0.02 -7.55 1.56
C ILE A 88 0.41 -6.20 2.14
N SER A 89 -0.10 -5.85 3.34
CA SER A 89 0.39 -4.69 4.10
C SER A 89 1.08 -5.16 5.39
N PRO A 90 2.33 -4.73 5.64
CA PRO A 90 2.97 -4.90 6.94
C PRO A 90 2.30 -4.04 8.02
N ASN A 91 2.57 -4.34 9.28
CA ASN A 91 2.15 -3.53 10.42
C ASN A 91 3.19 -2.41 10.69
N LEU A 92 2.89 -1.55 11.67
CA LEU A 92 3.76 -0.43 12.04
C LEU A 92 5.20 -0.81 12.44
N CYS A 93 5.52 -2.07 12.69
CA CYS A 93 6.89 -2.50 12.98
C CYS A 93 7.67 -2.88 11.73
N ASN A 94 6.97 -3.32 10.69
CA ASN A 94 7.57 -3.88 9.48
C ASN A 94 7.33 -2.99 8.25
N ASP A 95 6.56 -1.91 8.38
CA ASP A 95 6.24 -0.96 7.31
C ASP A 95 7.32 0.09 7.04
N MET A 96 8.40 0.05 7.82
CA MET A 96 9.52 1.00 7.77
C MET A 96 9.15 2.44 8.20
N HIS A 97 7.92 2.69 8.67
CA HIS A 97 7.49 3.98 9.21
C HIS A 97 7.56 4.00 10.74
N GLY A 98 7.11 2.94 11.43
CA GLY A 98 7.07 2.93 12.89
C GLY A 98 5.90 3.70 13.49
N GLY A 99 5.82 3.65 14.83
CA GLY A 99 4.95 4.51 15.64
C GLY A 99 3.60 3.91 16.01
N VAL A 100 3.36 3.69 17.30
CA VAL A 100 2.06 3.30 17.85
C VAL A 100 1.32 4.52 18.40
N TYR A 101 0.03 4.67 18.06
CA TYR A 101 -0.81 5.83 18.43
C TYR A 101 -1.18 5.92 19.93
N SER A 102 -0.77 4.98 20.79
CA SER A 102 -1.00 5.06 22.24
C SER A 102 0.15 4.46 23.05
N GLY A 103 0.76 5.25 23.94
CA GLY A 103 1.75 4.79 24.93
C GLY A 103 3.21 4.82 24.43
N SER A 104 4.06 4.00 25.05
CA SER A 104 5.42 3.74 24.53
C SER A 104 5.28 2.92 23.25
N THR A 105 5.81 3.41 22.14
CA THR A 105 5.76 2.68 20.87
C THR A 105 6.67 1.46 20.90
N THR A 106 6.12 0.29 20.58
CA THR A 106 6.88 -0.97 20.44
C THR A 106 7.93 -0.86 19.34
N CYS A 107 7.63 -0.04 18.32
CA CYS A 107 8.45 0.16 17.13
C CYS A 107 8.70 1.67 17.00
N PRO A 108 9.73 2.20 17.69
CA PRO A 108 10.03 3.62 17.69
C PRO A 108 10.47 4.09 16.31
N TYR A 109 10.11 5.33 15.99
CA TYR A 109 10.53 6.05 14.79
C TYR A 109 11.35 7.28 15.20
N ALA A 110 12.23 7.76 14.34
CA ALA A 110 12.95 9.00 14.62
C ALA A 110 11.99 10.20 14.53
N SER A 111 11.83 10.95 15.62
CA SER A 111 11.04 12.19 15.63
C SER A 111 11.80 13.41 15.06
N ALA A 112 13.03 13.20 14.60
CA ALA A 112 13.89 14.23 14.02
C ALA A 112 14.66 13.67 12.81
N VAL A 113 14.97 14.55 11.87
CA VAL A 113 15.77 14.28 10.66
C VAL A 113 17.20 13.92 11.07
N SER A 114 17.47 12.63 11.33
CA SER A 114 18.77 12.10 11.74
C SER A 114 19.42 11.21 10.67
N GLY A 115 19.54 11.68 9.43
CA GLY A 115 20.13 10.93 8.30
C GLY A 115 19.46 9.58 7.95
N PRO A 116 19.57 9.10 6.70
CA PRO A 116 18.81 7.93 6.22
C PRO A 116 19.08 6.59 6.93
N ASP A 117 20.04 6.48 7.86
CA ASP A 117 20.47 5.19 8.42
C ASP A 117 20.85 5.26 9.91
N SER A 118 20.23 6.15 10.70
CA SER A 118 20.59 6.26 12.13
C SER A 118 19.40 6.10 13.07
N GLY A 119 19.69 5.51 14.24
CA GLY A 119 18.71 5.36 15.31
C GLY A 119 17.56 4.40 14.95
N PRO A 120 16.34 4.69 15.40
CA PRO A 120 15.18 3.82 15.19
C PRO A 120 14.84 3.53 13.72
N ASP A 121 15.16 4.45 12.80
CA ASP A 121 14.87 4.29 11.36
C ASP A 121 15.65 3.10 10.76
N ALA A 122 16.91 2.89 11.17
CA ALA A 122 17.71 1.76 10.72
C ALA A 122 17.13 0.41 11.17
N GLN A 123 16.55 0.36 12.37
CA GLN A 123 15.88 -0.84 12.88
C GLN A 123 14.61 -1.13 12.08
N LEU A 124 13.76 -0.12 11.87
CA LEU A 124 12.53 -0.25 11.07
C LEU A 124 12.82 -0.70 9.63
N GLN A 125 13.90 -0.19 9.01
CA GLN A 125 14.36 -0.65 7.70
C GLN A 125 14.83 -2.10 7.73
N SER A 126 15.56 -2.52 8.77
CA SER A 126 15.98 -3.91 8.96
C SER A 126 14.77 -4.83 9.15
N ASP A 127 13.77 -4.41 9.93
CA ASP A 127 12.56 -5.18 10.20
C ASP A 127 11.72 -5.33 8.93
N GLY A 128 11.53 -4.24 8.16
CA GLY A 128 10.88 -4.31 6.85
C GLY A 128 11.65 -5.17 5.84
N ASN A 129 12.99 -5.16 5.86
CA ASN A 129 13.79 -6.05 5.02
C ASN A 129 13.61 -7.53 5.44
N ALA A 130 13.56 -7.83 6.74
CA ALA A 130 13.29 -9.17 7.24
C ALA A 130 11.86 -9.64 6.88
N PHE A 131 10.88 -8.75 6.95
CA PHE A 131 9.51 -8.99 6.51
C PHE A 131 9.46 -9.36 5.02
N LEU A 132 10.10 -8.56 4.16
CA LEU A 132 10.20 -8.85 2.73
C LEU A 132 10.92 -10.18 2.49
N GLN A 133 12.05 -10.41 3.16
CA GLN A 133 12.79 -11.65 3.03
C GLN A 133 11.93 -12.87 3.40
N LEU A 134 11.12 -12.79 4.46
CA LEU A 134 10.22 -13.87 4.85
C LEU A 134 9.14 -14.13 3.79
N TRP A 135 8.33 -13.12 3.48
CA TRP A 135 7.12 -13.33 2.67
C TRP A 135 7.42 -13.50 1.19
N VAL A 136 8.35 -12.72 0.63
CA VAL A 136 8.75 -12.89 -0.78
C VAL A 136 9.36 -14.28 -0.98
N THR A 137 10.21 -14.74 -0.05
CA THR A 137 10.77 -16.10 -0.11
C THR A 137 9.69 -17.16 0.01
N ALA A 138 8.76 -17.03 0.97
CA ALA A 138 7.68 -17.99 1.16
C ALA A 138 6.77 -18.09 -0.09
N ILE A 139 6.42 -16.95 -0.69
CA ILE A 139 5.64 -16.89 -1.93
C ILE A 139 6.40 -17.59 -3.05
N MET A 140 7.65 -17.20 -3.30
CA MET A 140 8.45 -17.71 -4.42
C MET A 140 8.77 -19.21 -4.33
N HIS A 141 8.76 -19.80 -3.13
CA HIS A 141 8.93 -21.24 -2.92
C HIS A 141 7.62 -22.04 -2.89
N SER A 142 6.47 -21.37 -2.90
CA SER A 142 5.16 -22.04 -2.89
C SER A 142 4.74 -22.53 -4.27
N SER A 143 3.75 -23.42 -4.31
CA SER A 143 3.12 -23.86 -5.56
C SER A 143 2.34 -22.76 -6.28
N ALA A 144 1.97 -21.69 -5.57
CA ALA A 144 1.29 -20.53 -6.14
C ALA A 144 2.22 -19.66 -7.01
N TRP A 145 3.55 -19.77 -6.83
CA TRP A 145 4.53 -19.10 -7.68
C TRP A 145 4.73 -19.85 -8.99
N THR A 146 3.79 -19.72 -9.92
CA THR A 146 3.77 -20.47 -11.19
C THR A 146 3.31 -19.60 -12.36
N GLY A 147 3.53 -20.04 -13.59
CA GLY A 147 3.17 -19.27 -14.79
C GLY A 147 3.67 -17.82 -14.75
N ASN A 148 2.76 -16.87 -14.92
CA ASN A 148 3.09 -15.43 -15.01
C ASN A 148 3.05 -14.69 -13.66
N SER A 149 3.24 -15.37 -12.53
CA SER A 149 3.24 -14.71 -11.22
C SER A 149 4.28 -13.57 -11.15
N ALA A 150 3.85 -12.45 -10.56
CA ALA A 150 4.69 -11.29 -10.28
C ALA A 150 4.40 -10.75 -8.87
N ILE A 151 5.43 -10.21 -8.22
CA ILE A 151 5.35 -9.47 -6.96
C ILE A 151 5.78 -8.03 -7.25
N PHE A 152 4.95 -7.08 -6.85
CA PHE A 152 5.25 -5.66 -6.88
C PHE A 152 5.48 -5.21 -5.43
N ILE A 153 6.61 -4.56 -5.18
CA ILE A 153 6.97 -4.01 -3.87
C ILE A 153 7.12 -2.50 -4.04
N THR A 154 6.36 -1.72 -3.27
CA THR A 154 6.40 -0.26 -3.29
C THR A 154 6.06 0.30 -1.90
N TRP A 155 6.19 1.61 -1.74
CA TRP A 155 5.91 2.35 -0.51
C TRP A 155 4.79 3.36 -0.78
N ASP A 156 3.94 3.61 0.21
CA ASP A 156 2.82 4.55 0.09
C ASP A 156 3.27 6.01 0.13
N GLU A 157 4.39 6.30 0.81
CA GLU A 157 4.98 7.63 0.90
C GLU A 157 6.52 7.63 0.90
N GLY A 158 7.10 8.79 0.58
CA GLY A 158 8.55 9.00 0.67
C GLY A 158 9.01 9.31 2.10
N SER A 159 10.33 9.24 2.33
CA SER A 159 10.92 9.47 3.66
C SER A 159 10.84 10.94 4.14
N TYR A 160 10.85 11.12 5.48
CA TYR A 160 10.97 12.41 6.20
C TYR A 160 12.10 13.33 5.72
N TYR A 161 13.17 12.79 5.12
CA TYR A 161 14.28 13.59 4.57
C TYR A 161 13.89 14.43 3.35
N ASN A 162 12.73 14.15 2.74
CA ASN A 162 12.13 14.99 1.71
C ASN A 162 11.30 16.12 2.37
N TYR A 163 11.98 17.12 2.96
CA TYR A 163 11.34 18.30 3.57
C TYR A 163 10.18 18.84 2.69
N SER A 164 8.95 18.82 3.19
CA SER A 164 7.83 19.58 2.61
C SER A 164 7.20 20.45 3.68
N PRO A 165 7.50 21.76 3.70
CA PRO A 165 6.59 22.73 4.27
C PRO A 165 5.49 23.14 3.28
N TYR A 166 5.67 23.07 1.95
CA TYR A 166 4.64 23.45 0.95
C TYR A 166 4.78 22.82 -0.46
N ASN A 167 5.61 21.79 -0.66
CA ASN A 167 5.67 21.01 -1.91
C ASN A 167 6.63 19.81 -1.72
N PRO A 168 6.37 18.66 -2.34
CA PRO A 168 7.32 17.56 -2.36
C PRO A 168 8.64 18.01 -3.00
N VAL A 169 9.78 17.61 -2.43
CA VAL A 169 11.14 17.93 -2.95
C VAL A 169 11.32 17.42 -4.39
N SER A 170 10.53 16.44 -4.78
CA SER A 170 10.43 15.94 -6.15
C SER A 170 8.97 15.60 -6.49
N THR A 171 8.45 16.23 -7.53
CA THR A 171 7.25 15.81 -8.27
C THR A 171 7.63 14.95 -9.48
N ALA A 172 8.87 14.45 -9.56
CA ALA A 172 9.37 13.71 -10.73
C ALA A 172 8.77 12.30 -10.90
N GLY A 173 7.75 11.94 -10.09
CA GLY A 173 6.81 10.89 -10.44
C GLY A 173 6.15 11.20 -11.79
N CYS A 174 5.66 10.17 -12.48
CA CYS A 174 5.01 10.32 -13.78
C CYS A 174 3.92 11.41 -13.75
N CYS A 175 4.08 12.38 -14.64
CA CYS A 175 3.15 13.30 -15.31
C CYS A 175 1.86 13.72 -14.57
N ASP A 176 1.63 15.04 -14.48
CA ASP A 176 0.34 15.66 -14.15
C ASP A 176 -0.35 15.10 -12.89
N SER A 177 0.38 14.89 -11.78
CA SER A 177 -0.22 14.63 -10.45
C SER A 177 -1.46 15.51 -10.22
N PRO A 178 -2.61 14.94 -9.82
CA PRO A 178 -3.87 15.68 -9.80
C PRO A 178 -3.78 16.86 -8.83
N ILE A 179 -4.36 18.00 -9.20
CA ILE A 179 -4.45 19.15 -8.30
C ILE A 179 -5.59 18.90 -7.30
N ILE A 180 -5.35 19.13 -6.02
CA ILE A 180 -6.40 19.03 -4.98
C ILE A 180 -7.50 20.07 -5.29
N PRO A 181 -8.74 19.64 -5.59
CA PRO A 181 -9.81 20.56 -5.98
C PRO A 181 -10.21 21.49 -4.83
N SER A 182 -10.65 22.70 -5.18
CA SER A 182 -11.21 23.67 -4.23
C SER A 182 -12.73 23.51 -4.11
N PRO A 183 -13.33 23.60 -2.91
CA PRO A 183 -12.73 23.61 -1.57
C PRO A 183 -12.73 22.21 -0.93
N GLN A 184 -11.61 21.81 -0.30
CA GLN A 184 -11.44 20.83 0.81
C GLN A 184 -9.94 20.42 0.82
N ILE A 185 -9.20 20.42 1.93
CA ILE A 185 -9.30 19.58 3.15
C ILE A 185 -8.87 20.40 4.39
N ASN A 186 -9.45 20.06 5.55
CA ASN A 186 -9.12 20.64 6.86
C ASN A 186 -7.62 20.45 7.20
N THR A 187 -6.86 21.54 7.24
CA THR A 187 -5.42 21.58 7.55
C THR A 187 -5.09 21.42 9.04
N SER A 188 -6.04 21.04 9.89
CA SER A 188 -5.86 21.12 11.35
C SER A 188 -5.20 19.90 12.00
N ASN A 189 -4.74 18.89 11.26
CA ASN A 189 -4.11 17.68 11.83
C ASN A 189 -2.88 17.16 11.07
N THR A 190 -2.18 18.02 10.34
CA THR A 190 -1.12 17.63 9.41
C THR A 190 0.21 17.29 10.11
N SER A 191 0.32 16.05 10.54
CA SER A 191 1.60 15.37 10.71
C SER A 191 1.75 14.40 9.53
N GLY A 192 2.55 14.76 8.53
CA GLY A 192 2.77 13.96 7.31
C GLY A 192 2.13 14.58 6.07
N GLY A 193 2.94 15.30 5.27
CA GLY A 193 2.60 15.78 3.93
C GLY A 193 1.38 16.71 3.83
N ASP A 194 1.55 17.99 4.17
CA ASP A 194 0.53 19.04 4.13
C ASP A 194 -0.23 19.16 2.79
N ILE A 195 -1.40 18.51 2.69
CA ILE A 195 -2.38 18.64 1.61
C ILE A 195 -3.08 20.00 1.76
N SER A 196 -2.71 20.98 0.92
CA SER A 196 -3.40 22.28 0.83
C SER A 196 -4.18 22.40 -0.48
N THR A 197 -5.32 23.10 -0.46
CA THR A 197 -6.09 23.35 -1.68
C THR A 197 -5.24 24.01 -2.75
N GLY A 198 -5.26 23.49 -3.98
CA GLY A 198 -4.43 23.97 -5.08
C GLY A 198 -3.00 23.41 -5.10
N ALA A 199 -2.60 22.61 -4.11
CA ALA A 199 -1.34 21.87 -4.19
C ALA A 199 -1.48 20.65 -5.12
N VAL A 200 -0.34 20.25 -5.67
CA VAL A 200 -0.21 19.00 -6.41
C VAL A 200 -0.37 17.84 -5.43
N TYR A 201 -1.30 16.92 -5.71
CA TYR A 201 -1.55 15.75 -4.88
C TYR A 201 -0.45 14.71 -5.11
N GLY A 202 0.16 14.25 -4.01
CA GLY A 202 1.26 13.30 -4.02
C GLY A 202 2.62 13.95 -4.25
N GLY A 203 3.65 13.10 -4.31
CA GLY A 203 5.05 13.49 -4.48
C GLY A 203 5.98 12.70 -3.56
N GLY A 204 7.27 13.00 -3.66
CA GLY A 204 8.30 12.14 -3.07
C GLY A 204 8.64 10.98 -4.01
N LEU A 205 9.87 10.49 -3.90
CA LEU A 205 10.33 9.34 -4.69
C LEU A 205 10.25 8.10 -3.81
N VAL A 206 9.41 7.16 -4.23
CA VAL A 206 9.35 5.81 -3.66
C VAL A 206 9.94 4.81 -4.65
N PRO A 207 10.54 3.70 -4.18
CA PRO A 207 10.96 2.63 -5.07
C PRO A 207 9.78 1.79 -5.59
N MET A 208 9.96 1.21 -6.78
CA MET A 208 9.14 0.11 -7.31
C MET A 208 10.08 -1.03 -7.67
N ILE A 209 9.90 -2.17 -6.99
CA ILE A 209 10.63 -3.39 -7.28
C ILE A 209 9.62 -4.40 -7.83
N VAL A 210 9.91 -4.92 -9.02
CA VAL A 210 9.10 -5.97 -9.65
C VAL A 210 9.91 -7.26 -9.70
N ILE A 211 9.39 -8.29 -9.06
CA ILE A 211 9.92 -9.65 -9.13
C ILE A 211 8.95 -10.45 -9.97
N ALA A 212 9.33 -10.79 -11.20
CA ALA A 212 8.52 -11.62 -12.09
C ALA A 212 9.17 -13.01 -12.23
N ARG A 213 8.35 -14.07 -12.24
CA ARG A 213 8.83 -15.45 -12.39
C ARG A 213 9.61 -15.63 -13.70
N ASP A 214 9.01 -15.18 -14.80
CA ASP A 214 9.52 -15.34 -16.17
C ASP A 214 9.89 -13.98 -16.82
N GLY A 215 10.34 -13.01 -16.02
CA GLY A 215 10.69 -11.65 -16.47
C GLY A 215 12.19 -11.36 -16.58
N ALA A 216 12.50 -10.14 -17.01
CA ALA A 216 13.87 -9.62 -17.06
C ALA A 216 14.50 -9.61 -15.66
N ARG A 217 15.75 -10.09 -15.56
CA ARG A 217 16.52 -10.08 -14.31
C ARG A 217 17.51 -8.94 -14.34
N ARG A 218 17.69 -8.25 -13.20
CA ARG A 218 18.63 -7.14 -13.04
C ARG A 218 18.40 -6.02 -14.07
N TYR A 219 17.13 -5.77 -14.38
CA TYR A 219 16.73 -4.69 -15.28
C TYR A 219 16.32 -3.47 -14.47
N GLN A 220 16.79 -2.30 -14.88
CA GLN A 220 16.36 -1.02 -14.34
C GLN A 220 15.48 -0.34 -15.38
N ASN A 221 14.21 -0.13 -15.03
CA ASN A 221 13.32 0.69 -15.84
C ASN A 221 13.58 2.17 -15.52
N THR A 222 13.82 2.99 -16.54
CA THR A 222 14.02 4.43 -16.41
C THR A 222 12.77 5.24 -16.76
N GLN A 223 11.67 4.57 -17.13
CA GLN A 223 10.39 5.22 -17.36
C GLN A 223 9.85 5.76 -16.02
N PRO A 224 9.43 7.03 -15.97
CA PRO A 224 8.70 7.56 -14.82
C PRO A 224 7.46 6.72 -14.52
N TYR A 225 7.12 6.59 -13.25
CA TYR A 225 5.90 5.89 -12.81
C TYR A 225 5.28 6.62 -11.62
N ASN A 226 4.04 6.29 -11.30
CA ASN A 226 3.38 6.63 -10.03
C ASN A 226 2.48 5.46 -9.59
N HIS A 227 1.73 5.61 -8.50
CA HIS A 227 0.83 4.53 -8.04
C HIS A 227 -0.29 4.19 -9.02
N TYR A 228 -0.71 5.13 -9.87
CA TYR A 228 -1.66 4.84 -10.94
C TYR A 228 -1.05 3.94 -12.02
N SER A 229 0.27 3.97 -12.24
CA SER A 229 0.98 3.02 -13.11
C SER A 229 0.88 1.59 -12.60
N LEU A 230 0.93 1.39 -11.27
CA LEU A 230 0.70 0.07 -10.68
C LEU A 230 -0.76 -0.36 -10.89
N LEU A 231 -1.73 0.51 -10.60
CA LEU A 231 -3.15 0.21 -10.81
C LEU A 231 -3.45 -0.16 -12.27
N ARG A 232 -2.98 0.65 -13.22
CA ARG A 232 -3.13 0.37 -14.66
C ARG A 232 -2.50 -0.96 -15.07
N THR A 233 -1.35 -1.30 -14.47
CA THR A 233 -0.70 -2.60 -14.72
C THR A 233 -1.55 -3.76 -14.22
N ILE A 234 -2.13 -3.64 -13.02
CA ILE A 234 -3.05 -4.64 -12.45
C ILE A 234 -4.28 -4.78 -13.35
N GLU A 235 -4.90 -3.66 -13.72
CA GLU A 235 -6.09 -3.62 -14.58
C GLU A 235 -5.81 -4.26 -15.93
N ALA A 236 -4.73 -3.87 -16.61
CA ALA A 236 -4.34 -4.47 -17.89
C ALA A 236 -4.06 -5.98 -17.78
N ASN A 237 -3.47 -6.44 -16.67
CA ASN A 237 -3.15 -7.84 -16.47
C ASN A 237 -4.40 -8.73 -16.30
N PHE A 238 -5.49 -8.17 -15.77
CA PHE A 238 -6.76 -8.87 -15.56
C PHE A 238 -7.84 -8.47 -16.57
N ASP A 239 -7.48 -7.74 -17.63
CA ASP A 239 -8.41 -7.18 -18.62
C ASP A 239 -9.54 -6.37 -17.98
N LEU A 240 -9.20 -5.60 -16.94
CA LEU A 240 -10.09 -4.66 -16.28
C LEU A 240 -10.02 -3.33 -17.05
N GLY A 241 -11.16 -2.64 -17.17
CA GLY A 241 -11.16 -1.24 -17.62
C GLY A 241 -10.33 -0.35 -16.68
N TYR A 242 -9.87 0.81 -17.13
CA TYR A 242 -9.05 1.68 -16.28
C TYR A 242 -9.87 2.60 -15.39
N LEU A 243 -9.61 2.59 -14.08
CA LEU A 243 -10.24 3.48 -13.11
C LEU A 243 -9.56 4.85 -13.09
N GLN A 244 -10.36 5.90 -13.33
CA GLN A 244 -9.96 7.30 -13.11
C GLN A 244 -8.58 7.62 -13.72
N ASN A 245 -7.64 8.07 -12.90
CA ASN A 245 -6.29 8.46 -13.30
C ASN A 245 -5.47 7.30 -13.88
N ALA A 246 -5.79 6.04 -13.60
CA ALA A 246 -5.14 4.89 -14.25
C ALA A 246 -5.36 4.88 -15.77
N GLY A 247 -6.46 5.48 -16.24
CA GLY A 247 -6.78 5.60 -17.66
C GLY A 247 -6.17 6.80 -18.36
N ASP A 248 -5.51 7.72 -17.63
CA ASP A 248 -4.89 8.89 -18.24
C ASP A 248 -3.54 8.51 -18.86
N SER A 249 -3.47 8.55 -20.20
CA SER A 249 -2.25 8.27 -20.95
C SER A 249 -1.15 9.32 -20.76
N ARG A 250 -1.46 10.45 -20.12
CA ARG A 250 -0.46 11.40 -19.66
C ARG A 250 0.07 10.98 -18.30
N GLN A 251 -0.79 10.66 -17.33
CA GLN A 251 -0.40 10.39 -15.94
C GLN A 251 0.21 9.01 -15.70
N VAL A 252 0.18 8.08 -16.69
CA VAL A 252 0.42 6.65 -16.46
C VAL A 252 1.16 5.91 -17.55
#